data_AF-A0A7J6UEN3-F1
#
_entry.id   AF-A0A7J6UEN3-F1
#
_cell.length_a   1.000
_cell.length_b   1.000
_cell.length_c   1.000
_cell.angle_alpha   90.00
_cell.angle_beta   90.00
_cell.angle_gamma   90.00
#
_symmetry.space_group_name_H-M   'P 1'
#
loop_
_entity.id
_entity.type
_entity.pdbx_description
1 polymer ?
#
loop_
_entity_poly.entity_id
_entity_poly.type
_entity_poly.pdbx_seq_one_letter_code
_entity_poly.pdbx_strand_id
1 'polypeptide(L)'
;MRRLFKRVSFILEDEKAVNSLPKVVYCAHPHGVVPFIHPFLVSKVKHKVCPLGARVLFKLPIMREISLWYGAIDANKETALEALRRGYSISIVIGGTREQMIPYSSTHDTVVCKTRMGYAKLAYAAGRVPIVPSYCFGQSIAHDTGTFMLTFRQRVQRALGVALPFPKSLLPKHLEDFAIVVGKPLLWEDGDTPETMHRKSFFGPPASMDFCEDNYAHSDHVAEFFNSLSSAYIISIGLIGLFLCSPKAGNEARYKLYYGLIALVGLGSVAFHGTLRQYAQALDELPMLWGGLTTLWISLFYHAPDGDASARQWAWGFVGFGAALTALYLSTWRIYMIFLATYALAVAGATILASYRCYRHQGPSRAIAWRLLEVALWINLASVSIWWLENMFCEQLKPFYLHATAWHTLSATAAHFFAQGMVAMRADAVSSNCRLNRVYKVFPVVSYKSNAVKPRAAIDNLGKTLLGGTVRVEESTF
;
A
#
# COMPACT_ATOMS: atom_id res chain seq x y z
N MET A 1 23.39 -33.34 4.35
CA MET A 1 22.73 -32.08 4.77
C MET A 1 22.55 -31.93 6.28
N ARG A 2 22.20 -32.96 7.06
CA ARG A 2 22.12 -32.86 8.54
C ARG A 2 23.44 -32.44 9.24
N ARG A 3 24.58 -32.55 8.56
CA ARG A 3 25.88 -32.04 9.02
C ARG A 3 26.12 -30.53 8.73
N LEU A 4 25.29 -29.92 7.88
CA LEU A 4 25.43 -28.52 7.46
C LEU A 4 24.34 -27.62 8.07
N PHE A 5 23.15 -28.17 8.29
CA PHE A 5 21.98 -27.44 8.77
C PHE A 5 21.30 -28.22 9.90
N LYS A 6 21.05 -27.57 11.04
CA LYS A 6 20.43 -28.19 12.21
C LYS A 6 18.93 -28.39 12.01
N ARG A 7 18.23 -27.35 11.55
CA ARG A 7 16.81 -27.40 11.18
C ARG A 7 16.66 -26.96 9.72
N VAL A 8 16.05 -27.83 8.92
CA VAL A 8 15.73 -27.55 7.52
C VAL A 8 14.22 -27.62 7.35
N SER A 9 13.62 -26.49 7.01
CA SER A 9 12.19 -26.37 6.75
C SER A 9 11.95 -26.22 5.26
N PHE A 10 11.09 -27.05 4.69
CA PHE A 10 10.62 -26.91 3.31
C PHE A 10 9.12 -26.68 3.36
N ILE A 11 8.68 -25.49 2.90
CA ILE A 11 7.31 -25.00 3.05
C ILE A 11 6.75 -24.78 1.66
N LEU A 12 5.61 -25.42 1.36
CA LEU A 12 4.78 -25.13 0.19
C LEU A 12 3.56 -24.35 0.69
N GLU A 13 3.44 -23.08 0.30
CA GLU A 13 2.33 -22.23 0.76
C GLU A 13 0.96 -22.74 0.29
N ASP A 14 0.90 -23.31 -0.92
CA ASP A 14 -0.29 -23.92 -1.49
C ASP A 14 0.07 -25.18 -2.28
N GLU A 15 0.31 -26.26 -1.53
CA GLU A 15 0.71 -27.54 -2.10
C GLU A 15 -0.32 -28.09 -3.10
N LYS A 16 -1.62 -27.92 -2.84
CA LYS A 16 -2.68 -28.41 -3.72
C LYS A 16 -2.66 -27.68 -5.06
N ALA A 17 -2.55 -26.35 -5.05
CA ALA A 17 -2.50 -25.56 -6.27
C ALA A 17 -1.22 -25.81 -7.09
N VAL A 18 -0.07 -25.98 -6.44
CA VAL A 18 1.18 -26.30 -7.14
C VAL A 18 1.09 -27.71 -7.78
N ASN A 19 0.61 -28.71 -7.02
CA ASN A 19 0.59 -30.10 -7.46
C ASN A 19 -0.51 -30.44 -8.50
N SER A 20 -1.51 -29.57 -8.66
CA SER A 20 -2.55 -29.72 -9.69
C SER A 20 -2.06 -29.30 -11.08
N LEU A 21 -1.03 -28.45 -11.14
CA LEU A 21 -0.46 -27.96 -12.40
C LEU A 21 0.45 -29.01 -13.04
N PRO A 22 0.39 -29.20 -14.37
CA PRO A 22 1.22 -30.21 -15.06
C PRO A 22 2.70 -29.82 -15.10
N LYS A 23 3.00 -28.52 -15.24
CA LYS A 23 4.36 -27.97 -15.29
C LYS A 23 4.38 -26.53 -14.80
N VAL A 24 5.50 -26.11 -14.23
CA VAL A 24 5.71 -24.77 -13.66
C VAL A 24 7.14 -24.26 -13.88
N VAL A 25 7.33 -22.95 -13.75
CA VAL A 25 8.64 -22.29 -13.69
C VAL A 25 8.92 -21.85 -12.27
N TYR A 26 9.78 -22.57 -11.56
CA TYR A 26 10.23 -22.18 -10.22
C TYR A 26 11.24 -21.04 -10.31
N CYS A 27 10.89 -19.91 -9.69
CA CYS A 27 11.62 -18.66 -9.73
C CYS A 27 12.23 -18.38 -8.37
N ALA A 28 13.52 -18.71 -8.24
CA ALA A 28 14.21 -18.80 -6.97
C ALA A 28 15.09 -17.58 -6.66
N HIS A 29 15.14 -17.22 -5.38
CA HIS A 29 16.11 -16.31 -4.78
C HIS A 29 16.52 -16.76 -3.36
N PRO A 30 17.64 -16.26 -2.82
CA PRO A 30 18.77 -15.68 -3.55
C PRO A 30 19.66 -16.81 -4.12
N HIS A 31 20.60 -16.49 -5.01
CA HIS A 31 21.54 -17.48 -5.55
C HIS A 31 22.54 -18.01 -4.51
N GLY A 32 23.16 -17.11 -3.75
CA GLY A 32 24.35 -17.42 -2.96
C GLY A 32 25.50 -18.02 -3.80
N VAL A 33 26.63 -18.38 -3.17
CA VAL A 33 27.76 -18.98 -3.90
C VAL A 33 27.37 -20.33 -4.49
N VAL A 34 26.75 -21.18 -3.67
CA VAL A 34 26.19 -22.49 -4.06
C VAL A 34 24.67 -22.44 -3.91
N PRO A 35 23.88 -22.54 -5.00
CA PRO A 35 22.42 -22.43 -4.92
C PRO A 35 21.81 -23.72 -4.37
N PHE A 36 21.63 -23.81 -3.06
CA PHE A 36 21.10 -25.00 -2.39
C PHE A 36 19.63 -25.25 -2.73
N ILE A 37 18.89 -24.22 -3.17
CA ILE A 37 17.47 -24.35 -3.51
C ILE A 37 17.19 -25.37 -4.63
N HIS A 38 18.08 -25.54 -5.61
CA HIS A 38 17.89 -26.47 -6.72
C HIS A 38 17.75 -27.93 -6.23
N PRO A 39 18.69 -28.50 -5.43
CA PRO A 39 18.54 -29.83 -4.86
C PRO A 39 17.22 -30.06 -4.11
N PHE A 40 16.71 -29.06 -3.39
CA PHE A 40 15.44 -29.20 -2.67
C PHE A 40 14.25 -29.19 -3.63
N LEU A 41 14.22 -28.29 -4.62
CA LEU A 41 13.17 -28.29 -5.63
C LEU A 41 13.15 -29.61 -6.41
N VAL A 42 14.31 -30.16 -6.78
CA VAL A 42 14.39 -31.44 -7.49
C VAL A 42 13.92 -32.63 -6.64
N SER A 43 14.13 -32.60 -5.33
CA SER A 43 13.86 -33.75 -4.45
C SER A 43 12.55 -33.69 -3.66
N LYS A 44 11.95 -32.50 -3.49
CA LYS A 44 10.80 -32.29 -2.60
C LYS A 44 9.50 -31.94 -3.31
N VAL A 45 9.53 -31.48 -4.56
CA VAL A 45 8.31 -31.17 -5.31
C VAL A 45 7.89 -32.36 -6.19
N LYS A 46 6.60 -32.41 -6.54
CA LYS A 46 6.03 -33.47 -7.40
C LYS A 46 6.52 -33.40 -8.85
N HIS A 47 6.81 -32.21 -9.36
CA HIS A 47 7.19 -32.01 -10.75
C HIS A 47 8.58 -32.56 -11.07
N LYS A 48 8.79 -33.00 -12.31
CA LYS A 48 10.13 -33.29 -12.84
C LYS A 48 10.83 -31.98 -13.17
N VAL A 49 11.70 -31.51 -12.27
CA VAL A 49 12.38 -30.22 -12.36
C VAL A 49 13.75 -30.36 -13.02
N CYS A 50 14.03 -29.52 -14.02
CA CYS A 50 15.35 -29.31 -14.60
C CYS A 50 15.95 -28.00 -14.07
N PRO A 51 16.99 -28.03 -13.22
CA PRO A 51 17.74 -26.84 -12.83
C PRO A 51 18.43 -26.18 -14.03
N LEU A 52 18.30 -24.86 -14.17
CA LEU A 52 19.05 -24.12 -15.18
C LEU A 52 20.43 -23.71 -14.65
N GLY A 53 21.48 -24.15 -15.32
CA GLY A 53 22.88 -23.86 -14.97
C GLY A 53 23.59 -23.04 -16.04
N ALA A 54 24.60 -22.27 -15.65
CA ALA A 54 25.44 -21.54 -16.59
C ALA A 54 26.24 -22.51 -17.49
N ARG A 55 26.36 -22.20 -18.79
CA ARG A 55 27.08 -23.02 -19.78
C ARG A 55 28.49 -23.46 -19.37
N VAL A 56 29.19 -22.65 -18.58
CA VAL A 56 30.54 -22.96 -18.08
C VAL A 56 30.57 -24.20 -17.16
N LEU A 57 29.49 -24.49 -16.43
CA LEU A 57 29.40 -25.66 -15.55
C LEU A 57 29.50 -26.96 -16.34
N PHE A 58 28.95 -26.98 -17.56
CA PHE A 58 28.96 -28.15 -18.44
C PHE A 58 30.28 -28.34 -19.22
N LYS A 59 31.24 -27.42 -19.08
CA LYS A 59 32.58 -27.53 -19.68
C LYS A 59 33.63 -28.06 -18.70
N LEU A 60 33.37 -28.02 -17.39
CA LEU A 60 34.28 -28.48 -16.35
C LEU A 60 33.96 -29.95 -16.04
N PRO A 61 34.88 -30.92 -16.23
CA PRO A 61 34.56 -32.35 -16.18
C PRO A 61 33.81 -32.81 -14.92
N ILE A 62 34.31 -32.47 -13.73
CA ILE A 62 33.68 -32.89 -12.47
C ILE A 62 32.34 -32.18 -12.24
N MET A 63 32.28 -30.87 -12.49
CA MET A 63 31.05 -30.09 -12.30
C MET A 63 29.97 -30.46 -13.31
N ARG A 64 30.35 -30.87 -14.52
CA ARG A 64 29.45 -31.37 -15.56
C ARG A 64 28.75 -32.62 -15.09
N GLU A 65 29.48 -33.63 -14.63
CA GLU A 65 28.89 -34.89 -14.16
C GLU A 65 27.97 -34.67 -12.95
N ILE A 66 28.37 -33.82 -11.99
CA ILE A 66 27.52 -33.44 -10.87
C ILE A 66 26.24 -32.75 -11.37
N SER A 67 26.36 -31.79 -12.28
CA SER A 67 25.22 -31.04 -12.81
C SER A 67 24.24 -31.95 -13.55
N LEU A 68 24.76 -32.85 -14.40
CA LEU A 68 23.95 -33.82 -15.14
C LEU A 68 23.28 -34.84 -14.21
N TRP A 69 23.95 -35.27 -13.14
CA TRP A 69 23.36 -36.19 -12.16
C TRP A 69 22.16 -35.59 -11.44
N TYR A 70 22.18 -34.28 -11.18
CA TYR A 70 21.02 -33.53 -10.65
C TYR A 70 19.98 -33.15 -11.72
N GLY A 71 20.15 -33.57 -12.97
CA GLY A 71 19.25 -33.25 -14.08
C GLY A 71 19.31 -31.80 -14.53
N ALA A 72 20.42 -31.08 -14.26
CA ALA A 72 20.59 -29.71 -14.68
C ALA A 72 20.85 -29.61 -16.19
N ILE A 73 20.33 -28.54 -16.79
CA ILE A 73 20.45 -28.24 -18.22
C ILE A 73 21.04 -26.83 -18.43
N ASP A 74 21.52 -26.55 -19.64
CA ASP A 74 22.01 -25.21 -19.99
C ASP A 74 20.89 -24.17 -19.84
N ALA A 75 21.19 -23.07 -19.18
CA ALA A 75 20.30 -21.92 -19.01
C ALA A 75 20.00 -21.16 -20.32
N ASN A 76 20.53 -21.62 -21.46
CA ASN A 76 20.21 -21.08 -22.76
C ASN A 76 18.70 -21.11 -23.06
N LYS A 77 18.20 -20.07 -23.72
CA LYS A 77 16.76 -19.85 -23.96
C LYS A 77 16.14 -21.02 -24.72
N GLU A 78 16.78 -21.50 -25.78
CA GLU A 78 16.25 -22.58 -26.63
C GLU A 78 16.16 -23.89 -25.84
N THR A 79 17.18 -24.20 -25.05
CA THR A 79 17.23 -25.41 -24.20
C THR A 79 16.15 -25.38 -23.12
N ALA A 80 16.00 -24.26 -22.42
CA ALA A 80 14.98 -24.10 -21.40
C ALA A 80 13.56 -24.13 -21.98
N LEU A 81 13.35 -23.54 -23.16
CA LEU A 81 12.07 -23.55 -23.86
C LEU A 81 11.70 -24.97 -24.32
N GLU A 82 12.66 -25.72 -24.83
CA GLU A 82 12.47 -27.11 -25.24
C GLU A 82 12.11 -28.01 -24.06
N ALA A 83 12.78 -27.84 -22.90
CA ALA A 83 12.44 -28.56 -21.69
C ALA A 83 10.98 -28.31 -21.26
N LEU A 84 10.55 -27.04 -21.26
CA LEU A 84 9.16 -26.69 -20.97
C LEU A 84 8.16 -27.25 -21.98
N ARG A 85 8.51 -27.30 -23.27
CA ARG A 85 7.67 -27.88 -24.33
C ARG A 85 7.50 -29.39 -24.15
N ARG A 86 8.56 -30.09 -23.72
CA ARG A 86 8.53 -31.52 -23.38
C ARG A 86 7.81 -31.88 -22.08
N GLY A 87 7.24 -30.88 -21.39
CA GLY A 87 6.48 -31.09 -20.16
C GLY A 87 7.30 -31.12 -18.88
N TYR A 88 8.60 -30.82 -18.94
CA TYR A 88 9.41 -30.64 -17.73
C TYR A 88 9.09 -29.30 -17.07
N SER A 89 9.23 -29.26 -15.74
CA SER A 89 9.30 -28.01 -15.01
C SER A 89 10.76 -27.55 -14.96
N ILE A 90 11.00 -26.26 -14.80
CA ILE A 90 12.36 -25.73 -14.69
C ILE A 90 12.50 -24.97 -13.38
N SER A 91 13.72 -24.91 -12.86
CA SER A 91 14.05 -24.00 -11.76
C SER A 91 15.14 -23.03 -12.19
N ILE A 92 14.90 -21.75 -11.92
CA ILE A 92 15.78 -20.65 -12.32
C ILE A 92 16.05 -19.79 -11.10
N VAL A 93 17.32 -19.53 -10.83
CA VAL A 93 17.69 -18.47 -9.90
C VAL A 93 17.83 -17.16 -10.66
N ILE A 94 16.89 -16.24 -10.45
CA ILE A 94 16.71 -15.07 -11.32
C ILE A 94 17.89 -14.10 -11.21
N GLY A 95 18.47 -13.95 -10.03
CA GLY A 95 19.62 -13.06 -9.82
C GLY A 95 20.91 -13.53 -10.48
N GLY A 96 20.99 -14.82 -10.81
CA GLY A 96 22.08 -15.43 -11.57
C GLY A 96 23.47 -15.10 -11.01
N THR A 97 24.44 -14.97 -11.91
CA THR A 97 25.85 -14.71 -11.58
C THR A 97 26.08 -13.37 -10.87
N ARG A 98 25.18 -12.40 -11.01
CA ARG A 98 25.30 -11.10 -10.30
C ARG A 98 25.01 -11.25 -8.82
N GLU A 99 23.99 -12.03 -8.48
CA GLU A 99 23.59 -12.29 -7.09
C GLU A 99 24.62 -13.16 -6.35
N GLN A 100 25.36 -14.02 -7.06
CA GLN A 100 26.48 -14.79 -6.48
C GLN A 100 27.61 -13.94 -5.89
N MET A 101 27.79 -12.72 -6.38
CA MET A 101 28.89 -11.84 -5.97
C MET A 101 28.48 -10.82 -4.90
N ILE A 102 27.21 -10.81 -4.50
CA ILE A 102 26.70 -9.89 -3.50
C ILE A 102 27.23 -10.29 -2.12
N PRO A 103 27.91 -9.39 -1.40
CA PRO A 103 28.33 -9.64 -0.03
C PRO A 103 27.13 -9.82 0.90
N TYR A 104 27.27 -10.66 1.92
CA TYR A 104 26.24 -10.83 2.93
C TYR A 104 26.03 -9.53 3.73
N SER A 105 24.77 -9.23 4.05
CA SER A 105 24.37 -8.14 4.95
C SER A 105 23.53 -8.71 6.09
N SER A 106 23.82 -8.30 7.33
CA SER A 106 23.11 -8.76 8.52
C SER A 106 21.71 -8.16 8.69
N THR A 107 21.41 -7.09 7.95
CA THR A 107 20.14 -6.35 8.10
C THR A 107 19.13 -6.69 7.02
N HIS A 108 19.57 -7.17 5.87
CA HIS A 108 18.71 -7.46 4.72
C HIS A 108 19.40 -8.39 3.72
N ASP A 109 18.61 -9.18 3.00
CA ASP A 109 19.08 -9.86 1.80
C ASP A 109 18.92 -8.93 0.58
N THR A 110 19.91 -8.93 -0.32
CA THR A 110 19.82 -8.20 -1.58
C THR A 110 19.63 -9.18 -2.73
N VAL A 111 18.52 -9.03 -3.46
CA VAL A 111 18.19 -9.85 -4.63
C VAL A 111 18.25 -9.05 -5.92
N VAL A 112 18.65 -9.71 -7.01
CA VAL A 112 18.74 -9.08 -8.34
C VAL A 112 17.57 -9.53 -9.21
N CYS A 113 16.48 -8.76 -9.22
CA CYS A 113 15.27 -9.14 -9.96
C CYS A 113 14.68 -8.04 -10.85
N LYS A 114 14.76 -6.76 -10.47
CA LYS A 114 14.00 -5.63 -11.08
C LYS A 114 13.98 -5.57 -12.62
N THR A 115 15.08 -5.93 -13.28
CA THR A 115 15.21 -5.85 -14.75
C THR A 115 15.28 -7.22 -15.42
N ARG A 116 15.20 -8.31 -14.65
CA ARG A 116 15.45 -9.68 -15.11
C ARG A 116 14.17 -10.37 -15.56
N MET A 117 13.63 -9.95 -16.70
CA MET A 117 12.34 -10.47 -17.22
C MET A 117 12.46 -11.79 -18.01
N GLY A 118 13.66 -12.35 -18.15
CA GLY A 118 13.91 -13.51 -19.03
C GLY A 118 13.04 -14.73 -18.70
N TYR A 119 12.81 -15.00 -17.41
CA TYR A 119 11.97 -16.11 -16.97
C TYR A 119 10.49 -15.91 -17.36
N ALA A 120 9.96 -14.69 -17.23
CA ALA A 120 8.58 -14.37 -17.59
C ALA A 120 8.38 -14.45 -19.11
N LYS A 121 9.35 -13.94 -19.90
CA LYS A 121 9.35 -14.07 -21.36
C LYS A 121 9.43 -15.53 -21.82
N LEU A 122 10.23 -16.35 -21.14
CA LEU A 122 10.35 -17.78 -21.39
C LEU A 122 9.04 -18.51 -21.09
N ALA A 123 8.44 -18.25 -19.91
CA ALA A 123 7.17 -18.84 -19.51
C ALA A 123 6.02 -18.48 -20.46
N TYR A 124 5.98 -17.22 -20.93
CA TYR A 124 5.03 -16.77 -21.94
C TYR A 124 5.22 -17.53 -23.26
N ALA A 125 6.45 -17.59 -23.78
CA ALA A 125 6.78 -18.27 -25.04
C ALA A 125 6.54 -19.80 -24.99
N ALA A 126 6.55 -20.40 -23.81
CA ALA A 126 6.25 -21.81 -23.59
C ALA A 126 4.75 -22.13 -23.48
N GLY A 127 3.87 -21.15 -23.77
CA GLY A 127 2.42 -21.27 -23.70
C GLY A 127 1.86 -20.88 -22.33
N ARG A 128 2.27 -19.73 -21.80
CA ARG A 128 1.79 -19.17 -20.51
C ARG A 128 1.93 -20.16 -19.34
N VAL A 129 3.15 -20.68 -19.16
CA VAL A 129 3.45 -21.62 -18.07
C VAL A 129 3.40 -20.89 -16.71
N PRO A 130 2.68 -21.40 -15.70
CA PRO A 130 2.61 -20.76 -14.39
C PRO A 130 3.97 -20.56 -13.73
N ILE A 131 4.11 -19.44 -13.02
CA ILE A 131 5.35 -19.05 -12.35
C ILE A 131 5.18 -19.27 -10.85
N VAL A 132 6.14 -19.95 -10.22
CA VAL A 132 6.11 -20.21 -8.77
C VAL A 132 7.27 -19.46 -8.13
N PRO A 133 7.02 -18.33 -7.44
CA PRO A 133 8.05 -17.65 -6.65
C PRO A 133 8.58 -18.58 -5.56
N SER A 134 9.89 -18.59 -5.35
CA SER A 134 10.54 -19.44 -4.36
C SER A 134 11.66 -18.65 -3.68
N TYR A 135 11.76 -18.76 -2.36
CA TYR A 135 12.77 -18.07 -1.57
C TYR A 135 13.51 -19.03 -0.63
N CYS A 136 14.82 -18.86 -0.52
CA CYS A 136 15.70 -19.68 0.31
C CYS A 136 16.36 -18.83 1.41
N PHE A 137 15.78 -18.87 2.61
CA PHE A 137 16.30 -18.21 3.79
C PHE A 137 17.57 -18.89 4.30
N GLY A 138 18.59 -18.08 4.63
CA GLY A 138 19.90 -18.57 5.09
C GLY A 138 20.90 -18.84 3.96
N GLN A 139 20.47 -18.80 2.70
CA GLN A 139 21.33 -19.02 1.52
C GLN A 139 22.50 -18.03 1.42
N SER A 140 22.27 -16.75 1.74
CA SER A 140 23.31 -15.70 1.79
C SER A 140 24.27 -15.88 2.97
N ILE A 141 23.83 -16.55 4.04
CA ILE A 141 24.61 -16.78 5.28
C ILE A 141 25.53 -18.00 5.11
N ALA A 142 25.05 -19.03 4.41
CA ALA A 142 25.76 -20.29 4.20
C ALA A 142 27.16 -20.08 3.59
N HIS A 143 27.29 -19.13 2.65
CA HIS A 143 28.57 -18.70 2.10
C HIS A 143 28.63 -17.17 2.04
N ASP A 144 29.40 -16.58 2.94
CA ASP A 144 29.68 -15.15 2.94
C ASP A 144 30.67 -14.82 1.81
N THR A 145 30.21 -14.03 0.84
CA THR A 145 31.03 -13.57 -0.28
C THR A 145 31.86 -12.37 0.16
N GLY A 146 33.20 -12.48 0.06
CA GLY A 146 34.11 -11.39 0.39
C GLY A 146 33.97 -10.19 -0.55
N THR A 147 34.36 -9.02 -0.07
CA THR A 147 34.41 -7.76 -0.85
C THR A 147 35.71 -7.59 -1.65
N PHE A 148 36.66 -8.52 -1.50
CA PHE A 148 37.96 -8.48 -2.18
C PHE A 148 37.78 -8.32 -3.70
N MET A 149 38.41 -7.29 -4.26
CA MET A 149 38.38 -6.94 -5.69
C MET A 149 36.97 -6.95 -6.33
N LEU A 150 35.91 -6.63 -5.56
CA LEU A 150 34.52 -6.76 -6.04
C LEU A 150 34.26 -6.00 -7.35
N THR A 151 34.78 -4.77 -7.48
CA THR A 151 34.62 -3.95 -8.70
C THR A 151 35.25 -4.61 -9.93
N PHE A 152 36.43 -5.21 -9.77
CA PHE A 152 37.10 -5.95 -10.84
C PHE A 152 36.29 -7.21 -11.21
N ARG A 153 35.85 -7.99 -10.23
CA ARG A 153 35.04 -9.19 -10.45
C ARG A 153 33.71 -8.88 -11.14
N GLN A 154 33.06 -7.78 -10.77
CA GLN A 154 31.86 -7.29 -11.44
C GLN A 154 32.12 -6.82 -12.87
N ARG A 155 33.31 -6.28 -13.19
CA ARG A 155 33.70 -5.98 -14.58
C ARG A 155 33.90 -7.26 -15.38
N VAL A 156 34.61 -8.24 -14.83
CA VAL A 156 34.81 -9.57 -15.44
C VAL A 156 33.47 -10.27 -15.69
N GLN A 157 32.58 -10.28 -14.71
CA GLN A 157 31.25 -10.89 -14.85
C GLN A 157 30.38 -10.19 -15.89
N ARG A 158 30.47 -8.86 -16.03
CA ARG A 158 29.77 -8.13 -17.09
C ARG A 158 30.32 -8.43 -18.48
N ALA A 159 31.64 -8.58 -18.61
CA ALA A 159 32.29 -8.84 -19.88
C ALA A 159 32.16 -10.30 -20.35
N LEU A 160 32.30 -11.26 -19.43
CA LEU A 160 32.42 -12.68 -19.76
C LEU A 160 31.21 -13.53 -19.31
N GLY A 161 30.28 -12.97 -18.54
CA GLY A 161 29.13 -13.69 -17.98
C GLY A 161 29.46 -14.68 -16.85
N VAL A 162 30.74 -14.81 -16.48
CA VAL A 162 31.23 -15.73 -15.44
C VAL A 162 31.34 -15.01 -14.10
N ALA A 163 30.71 -15.54 -13.06
CA ALA A 163 30.91 -15.06 -11.69
C ALA A 163 32.24 -15.56 -11.13
N LEU A 164 32.92 -14.69 -10.38
CA LEU A 164 34.02 -15.06 -9.50
C LEU A 164 33.54 -14.86 -8.05
N PRO A 165 32.68 -15.72 -7.50
CA PRO A 165 32.32 -15.64 -6.10
C PRO A 165 33.58 -16.02 -5.31
N PHE A 166 34.11 -15.08 -4.51
CA PHE A 166 35.21 -15.36 -3.59
C PHE A 166 34.60 -15.57 -2.21
N PRO A 167 34.22 -16.82 -1.84
CA PRO A 167 33.69 -17.08 -0.53
C PRO A 167 34.80 -16.92 0.51
N LYS A 168 34.46 -16.40 1.70
CA LYS A 168 35.41 -16.33 2.83
C LYS A 168 35.76 -17.71 3.38
N SER A 169 34.93 -18.72 3.13
CA SER A 169 35.15 -20.11 3.53
C SER A 169 34.87 -21.07 2.38
N LEU A 170 35.75 -22.06 2.20
CA LEU A 170 35.58 -23.14 1.21
C LEU A 170 34.36 -24.02 1.53
N LEU A 171 34.14 -24.29 2.81
CA LEU A 171 32.98 -25.04 3.29
C LEU A 171 31.84 -24.09 3.71
N PRO A 172 30.57 -24.49 3.52
CA PRO A 172 29.44 -23.72 4.00
C PRO A 172 29.45 -23.63 5.52
N LYS A 173 29.07 -22.48 6.05
CA LYS A 173 28.87 -22.30 7.50
C LYS A 173 27.74 -23.20 7.98
N HIS A 174 27.89 -23.73 9.19
CA HIS A 174 26.82 -24.46 9.85
C HIS A 174 25.70 -23.48 10.24
N LEU A 175 24.48 -23.69 9.76
CA LEU A 175 23.33 -22.84 10.08
C LEU A 175 22.38 -23.55 11.04
N GLU A 176 21.84 -22.79 12.00
CA GLU A 176 20.81 -23.30 12.91
C GLU A 176 19.49 -23.51 12.17
N ASP A 177 19.07 -22.51 11.40
CA ASP A 177 17.82 -22.50 10.65
C ASP A 177 18.08 -22.24 9.17
N PHE A 178 17.52 -23.12 8.34
CA PHE A 178 17.55 -23.00 6.89
C PHE A 178 16.15 -23.30 6.36
N ALA A 179 15.52 -22.34 5.69
CA ALA A 179 14.13 -22.48 5.25
C ALA A 179 13.99 -22.21 3.76
N ILE A 180 13.21 -23.05 3.09
CA ILE A 180 12.84 -22.87 1.69
C ILE A 180 11.34 -22.72 1.64
N VAL A 181 10.88 -21.61 1.09
CA VAL A 181 9.48 -21.29 0.91
C VAL A 181 9.19 -21.30 -0.58
N VAL A 182 8.31 -22.20 -1.00
CA VAL A 182 7.75 -22.27 -2.35
C VAL A 182 6.36 -21.63 -2.27
N GLY A 183 6.23 -20.47 -2.91
CA GLY A 183 5.02 -19.68 -2.85
C GLY A 183 3.88 -20.24 -3.69
N LYS A 184 2.75 -19.53 -3.69
CA LYS A 184 1.60 -19.87 -4.53
C LYS A 184 1.91 -19.73 -6.02
N PRO A 185 1.36 -20.61 -6.88
CA PRO A 185 1.56 -20.49 -8.32
C PRO A 185 0.83 -19.25 -8.86
N LEU A 186 1.55 -18.44 -9.62
CA LEU A 186 1.00 -17.30 -10.35
C LEU A 186 0.52 -17.78 -11.70
N LEU A 187 -0.79 -17.70 -11.89
CA LEU A 187 -1.46 -18.05 -13.13
C LEU A 187 -1.51 -16.83 -14.06
N TRP A 188 -1.51 -17.10 -15.36
CA TRP A 188 -1.70 -16.08 -16.38
C TRP A 188 -3.19 -15.79 -16.55
N GLU A 189 -3.55 -14.53 -16.54
CA GLU A 189 -4.90 -14.02 -16.80
C GLU A 189 -4.99 -13.48 -18.24
N ASP A 190 -6.21 -13.26 -18.72
CA ASP A 190 -6.42 -12.68 -20.05
C ASP A 190 -5.85 -11.26 -20.11
N GLY A 191 -5.01 -11.00 -21.11
CA GLY A 191 -4.29 -9.73 -21.26
C GLY A 191 -2.93 -9.67 -20.56
N ASP A 192 -2.52 -10.69 -19.79
CA ASP A 192 -1.21 -10.66 -19.13
C ASP A 192 -0.04 -10.66 -20.13
N THR A 193 0.91 -9.76 -19.88
CA THR A 193 2.20 -9.67 -20.59
C THR A 193 3.34 -10.19 -19.71
N PRO A 194 4.52 -10.50 -20.27
CA PRO A 194 5.70 -10.84 -19.46
C PRO A 194 6.03 -9.78 -18.40
N GLU A 195 5.77 -8.50 -18.68
CA GLU A 195 5.99 -7.38 -17.78
C GLU A 195 5.00 -7.39 -16.61
N THR A 196 3.70 -7.64 -16.85
CA THR A 196 2.71 -7.74 -15.77
C THR A 196 2.99 -8.95 -14.88
N MET A 197 3.34 -10.10 -15.46
CA MET A 197 3.70 -11.29 -14.69
C MET A 197 5.01 -11.13 -13.92
N HIS A 198 6.00 -10.42 -14.48
CA HIS A 198 7.22 -10.08 -13.76
C HIS A 198 6.89 -9.27 -12.49
N ARG A 199 6.02 -8.26 -12.61
CA ARG A 199 5.59 -7.44 -11.47
C ARG A 199 4.78 -8.23 -10.44
N LYS A 200 3.84 -9.10 -10.88
CA LYS A 200 3.05 -9.99 -10.01
C LYS A 200 3.95 -10.87 -9.15
N SER A 201 5.04 -11.37 -9.74
CA SER A 201 5.96 -12.29 -9.04
C SER A 201 6.83 -11.68 -7.94
N PHE A 202 6.96 -10.36 -7.89
CA PHE A 202 7.83 -9.69 -6.90
C PHE A 202 7.11 -8.75 -5.95
N PHE A 203 6.09 -8.06 -6.42
CA PHE A 203 5.48 -6.93 -5.70
C PHE A 203 4.02 -7.17 -5.33
N GLY A 204 3.55 -8.41 -5.47
CA GLY A 204 2.15 -8.77 -5.25
C GLY A 204 1.24 -8.38 -6.42
N PRO A 205 -0.08 -8.60 -6.27
CA PRO A 205 -1.05 -8.34 -7.32
C PRO A 205 -1.08 -6.85 -7.69
N PRO A 206 -1.23 -6.52 -8.99
CA PRO A 206 -1.47 -5.15 -9.42
C PRO A 206 -2.81 -4.65 -8.87
N ALA A 207 -2.96 -3.34 -8.82
CA ALA A 207 -4.26 -2.71 -8.61
C ALA A 207 -5.27 -3.13 -9.69
N SER A 208 -6.57 -3.06 -9.36
CA SER A 208 -7.65 -3.35 -10.30
C SER A 208 -7.99 -2.18 -11.23
N MET A 209 -7.42 -1.00 -10.98
CA MET A 209 -7.59 0.22 -11.76
C MET A 209 -6.23 0.85 -12.09
N ASP A 210 -6.11 1.39 -13.31
CA ASP A 210 -4.98 2.14 -13.86
C ASP A 210 -5.58 3.39 -14.54
N PHE A 211 -5.04 4.58 -14.28
CA PHE A 211 -5.62 5.83 -14.80
C PHE A 211 -4.93 6.25 -16.10
N CYS A 212 -5.31 7.43 -16.61
CA CYS A 212 -4.84 7.90 -17.91
C CYS A 212 -3.37 8.31 -17.98
N GLU A 213 -2.70 8.52 -16.84
CA GLU A 213 -1.30 8.95 -16.83
C GLU A 213 -0.38 7.80 -17.29
N ASP A 214 0.63 8.11 -18.11
CA ASP A 214 1.60 7.10 -18.52
C ASP A 214 2.44 6.60 -17.35
N ASN A 215 2.40 5.29 -17.16
CA ASN A 215 3.16 4.59 -16.14
C ASN A 215 4.68 4.73 -16.35
N TYR A 216 5.34 5.30 -15.34
CA TYR A 216 6.79 5.53 -15.23
C TYR A 216 7.34 6.49 -16.29
N ALA A 217 6.50 7.34 -16.90
CA ALA A 217 6.97 8.28 -17.93
C ALA A 217 7.95 9.32 -17.41
N HIS A 218 7.75 9.78 -16.17
CA HIS A 218 8.55 10.86 -15.56
C HIS A 218 9.52 10.37 -14.48
N SER A 219 9.37 9.13 -13.99
CA SER A 219 10.20 8.56 -12.93
C SER A 219 10.22 7.03 -12.98
N ASP A 220 11.41 6.44 -12.82
CA ASP A 220 11.59 4.98 -12.71
C ASP A 220 11.06 4.39 -11.38
N HIS A 221 10.65 5.25 -10.45
CA HIS A 221 10.24 4.86 -9.10
C HIS A 221 8.77 5.13 -8.77
N VAL A 222 8.13 6.02 -9.52
CA VAL A 222 6.74 6.44 -9.30
C VAL A 222 5.96 6.15 -10.57
N ALA A 223 4.94 5.30 -10.49
CA ALA A 223 4.17 4.87 -11.66
C ALA A 223 3.44 6.05 -12.30
N GLU A 224 2.53 6.72 -11.59
CA GLU A 224 1.85 7.92 -12.08
C GLU A 224 2.34 9.13 -11.28
N PHE A 225 3.27 9.88 -11.87
CA PHE A 225 4.02 10.93 -11.17
C PHE A 225 3.14 12.11 -10.77
N PHE A 226 2.34 12.65 -11.68
CA PHE A 226 1.48 13.79 -11.41
C PHE A 226 0.30 13.42 -10.52
N ASN A 227 -0.28 12.25 -10.72
CA ASN A 227 -1.31 11.72 -9.81
C ASN A 227 -0.76 11.58 -8.39
N SER A 228 0.42 10.98 -8.22
CA SER A 228 1.07 10.85 -6.91
C SER A 228 1.39 12.21 -6.27
N LEU A 229 1.92 13.16 -7.05
CA LEU A 229 2.31 14.48 -6.55
C LEU A 229 1.09 15.28 -6.09
N SER A 230 0.02 15.28 -6.88
CA SER A 230 -1.21 16.01 -6.57
C SER A 230 -1.94 15.45 -5.35
N SER A 231 -1.83 14.16 -5.05
CA SER A 231 -2.37 13.56 -3.82
C SER A 231 -1.78 14.14 -2.52
N ALA A 232 -0.58 14.76 -2.58
CA ALA A 232 -0.03 15.51 -1.45
C ALA A 232 -0.88 16.72 -1.04
N TYR A 233 -1.67 17.28 -1.97
CA TYR A 233 -2.66 18.31 -1.65
C TYR A 233 -3.78 17.77 -0.74
N ILE A 234 -4.24 16.55 -0.99
CA ILE A 234 -5.26 15.89 -0.15
C ILE A 234 -4.74 15.72 1.28
N ILE A 235 -3.48 15.28 1.43
CA ILE A 235 -2.80 15.19 2.73
C ILE A 235 -2.80 16.56 3.42
N SER A 236 -2.42 17.61 2.69
CA SER A 236 -2.34 18.97 3.21
C SER A 236 -3.70 19.47 3.75
N ILE A 237 -4.79 19.21 3.02
CA ILE A 237 -6.16 19.54 3.46
C ILE A 237 -6.52 18.78 4.75
N GLY A 238 -6.24 17.48 4.81
CA GLY A 238 -6.48 16.66 6.00
C GLY A 238 -5.72 17.19 7.23
N LEU A 239 -4.44 17.52 7.08
CA LEU A 239 -3.61 18.04 8.18
C LEU A 239 -4.04 19.45 8.61
N ILE A 240 -4.37 20.34 7.68
CA ILE A 240 -4.91 21.68 7.99
C ILE A 240 -6.23 21.55 8.76
N GLY A 241 -7.10 20.64 8.35
CA GLY A 241 -8.35 20.34 9.03
C GLY A 241 -8.14 19.84 10.46
N LEU A 242 -7.21 18.89 10.63
CA LEU A 242 -6.92 18.26 11.92
C LEU A 242 -6.28 19.23 12.92
N PHE A 243 -5.26 19.98 12.50
CA PHE A 243 -4.45 20.81 13.40
C PHE A 243 -4.91 22.26 13.52
N LEU A 244 -5.58 22.82 12.50
CA LEU A 244 -5.99 24.23 12.51
C LEU A 244 -7.50 24.40 12.63
N CYS A 245 -8.29 23.58 11.94
CA CYS A 245 -9.74 23.76 11.88
C CYS A 245 -10.45 23.11 13.08
N SER A 246 -10.10 21.86 13.41
CA SER A 246 -10.74 21.14 14.53
C SER A 246 -10.59 21.89 15.87
N PRO A 247 -9.42 22.42 16.27
CA PRO A 247 -9.29 23.17 17.52
C PRO A 247 -10.12 24.47 17.55
N LYS A 248 -10.35 25.08 16.38
CA LYS A 248 -11.19 26.28 16.24
C LYS A 248 -12.69 25.96 16.20
N ALA A 249 -13.04 24.70 15.99
CA ALA A 249 -14.39 24.16 15.88
C ALA A 249 -14.73 23.22 17.06
N GLY A 250 -14.42 23.64 18.28
CA GLY A 250 -14.74 22.87 19.50
C GLY A 250 -13.88 21.63 19.76
N ASN A 251 -12.96 21.27 18.86
CA ASN A 251 -12.01 20.16 18.99
C ASN A 251 -12.65 18.77 19.15
N GLU A 252 -13.87 18.59 18.63
CA GLU A 252 -14.67 17.37 18.78
C GLU A 252 -14.06 16.19 18.01
N ALA A 253 -14.17 14.98 18.57
CA ALA A 253 -13.53 13.77 18.03
C ALA A 253 -13.97 13.43 16.59
N ARG A 254 -15.24 13.71 16.25
CA ARG A 254 -15.81 13.43 14.93
C ARG A 254 -15.16 14.18 13.78
N TYR A 255 -14.82 15.45 13.99
CA TYR A 255 -14.16 16.25 12.96
C TYR A 255 -12.68 15.87 12.84
N LYS A 256 -12.03 15.47 13.94
CA LYS A 256 -10.67 14.91 13.89
C LYS A 256 -10.63 13.60 13.12
N LEU A 257 -11.59 12.71 13.37
CA LEU A 257 -11.72 11.46 12.63
C LEU A 257 -11.89 11.72 11.14
N TYR A 258 -12.81 12.63 10.76
CA TYR A 258 -13.05 12.99 9.36
C TYR A 258 -11.79 13.53 8.66
N TYR A 259 -11.11 14.51 9.25
CA TYR A 259 -9.89 15.08 8.65
C TYR A 259 -8.70 14.12 8.68
N GLY A 260 -8.61 13.24 9.69
CA GLY A 260 -7.64 12.15 9.74
C GLY A 260 -7.86 11.15 8.62
N LEU A 261 -9.11 10.81 8.31
CA LEU A 261 -9.47 9.96 7.18
C LEU A 261 -9.12 10.63 5.84
N ILE A 262 -9.35 11.93 5.67
CA ILE A 262 -8.88 12.67 4.46
C ILE A 262 -7.35 12.59 4.32
N ALA A 263 -6.60 12.79 5.41
CA ALA A 263 -5.14 12.67 5.35
C ALA A 263 -4.71 11.24 4.98
N LEU A 264 -5.43 10.23 5.47
CA LEU A 264 -5.18 8.83 5.15
C LEU A 264 -5.52 8.52 3.68
N VAL A 265 -6.60 9.05 3.13
CA VAL A 265 -6.90 9.00 1.67
C VAL A 265 -5.72 9.57 0.89
N GLY A 266 -5.23 10.75 1.25
CA GLY A 266 -4.08 11.34 0.56
C GLY A 266 -2.81 10.48 0.62
N LEU A 267 -2.50 9.88 1.77
CA LEU A 267 -1.37 8.94 1.91
C LEU A 267 -1.58 7.66 1.09
N GLY A 268 -2.80 7.13 1.09
CA GLY A 268 -3.20 5.99 0.28
C GLY A 268 -3.08 6.27 -1.21
N SER A 269 -3.60 7.39 -1.66
CA SER A 269 -3.55 7.86 -3.05
C SER A 269 -2.10 8.07 -3.53
N VAL A 270 -1.21 8.67 -2.72
CA VAL A 270 0.24 8.74 -3.05
C VAL A 270 0.83 7.33 -3.22
N ALA A 271 0.52 6.41 -2.31
CA ALA A 271 1.03 5.04 -2.39
C ALA A 271 0.44 4.28 -3.59
N PHE A 272 -0.84 4.51 -3.90
CA PHE A 272 -1.56 3.85 -4.97
C PHE A 272 -1.03 4.29 -6.33
N HIS A 273 -1.07 5.58 -6.63
CA HIS A 273 -0.53 6.12 -7.88
C HIS A 273 0.99 5.93 -7.99
N GLY A 274 1.70 5.87 -6.85
CA GLY A 274 3.14 5.62 -6.86
C GLY A 274 3.51 4.20 -7.23
N THR A 275 2.67 3.21 -6.91
CA THR A 275 3.04 1.79 -7.00
C THR A 275 2.11 0.92 -7.86
N LEU A 276 0.88 1.37 -8.10
CA LEU A 276 -0.25 0.66 -8.70
C LEU A 276 -0.47 -0.74 -8.12
N ARG A 277 -0.58 -0.81 -6.78
CA ARG A 277 -0.73 -2.07 -6.03
C ARG A 277 -2.06 -2.15 -5.33
N GLN A 278 -2.59 -3.39 -5.25
CA GLN A 278 -3.85 -3.69 -4.58
C GLN A 278 -3.90 -3.16 -3.14
N TYR A 279 -2.85 -3.38 -2.34
CA TYR A 279 -2.86 -2.93 -0.95
C TYR A 279 -2.87 -1.41 -0.82
N ALA A 280 -2.22 -0.71 -1.76
CA ALA A 280 -2.15 0.74 -1.78
C ALA A 280 -3.47 1.34 -2.30
N GLN A 281 -4.08 0.72 -3.31
CA GLN A 281 -5.45 1.02 -3.76
C GLN A 281 -6.44 0.88 -2.59
N ALA A 282 -6.35 -0.18 -1.79
CA ALA A 282 -7.21 -0.34 -0.62
C ALA A 282 -6.98 0.77 0.43
N LEU A 283 -5.75 1.27 0.58
CA LEU A 283 -5.42 2.38 1.47
C LEU A 283 -5.95 3.73 0.97
N ASP A 284 -6.23 3.85 -0.33
CA ASP A 284 -6.89 5.03 -0.91
C ASP A 284 -8.42 4.91 -0.79
N GLU A 285 -8.97 3.82 -1.31
CA GLU A 285 -10.41 3.61 -1.50
C GLU A 285 -11.16 3.35 -0.17
N LEU A 286 -10.61 2.54 0.75
CA LEU A 286 -11.31 2.23 2.00
C LEU A 286 -11.48 3.49 2.88
N PRO A 287 -10.44 4.32 3.13
CA PRO A 287 -10.63 5.55 3.89
C PRO A 287 -11.64 6.52 3.27
N MET A 288 -11.83 6.51 1.95
CA MET A 288 -12.91 7.28 1.29
C MET A 288 -14.30 6.78 1.72
N LEU A 289 -14.53 5.46 1.74
CA LEU A 289 -15.78 4.87 2.23
C LEU A 289 -16.04 5.21 3.70
N TRP A 290 -15.03 5.02 4.55
CA TRP A 290 -15.11 5.37 5.98
C TRP A 290 -15.34 6.87 6.20
N GLY A 291 -14.73 7.71 5.36
CA GLY A 291 -14.96 9.16 5.33
C GLY A 291 -16.41 9.49 4.99
N GLY A 292 -16.98 8.86 3.97
CA GLY A 292 -18.38 8.99 3.59
C GLY A 292 -19.33 8.63 4.74
N LEU A 293 -19.13 7.49 5.39
CA LEU A 293 -19.91 7.10 6.58
C LEU A 293 -19.77 8.11 7.73
N THR A 294 -18.57 8.64 7.93
CA THR A 294 -18.31 9.68 8.95
C THR A 294 -19.09 10.95 8.63
N THR A 295 -19.20 11.36 7.36
CA THR A 295 -20.00 12.54 6.97
C THR A 295 -21.50 12.33 7.17
N LEU A 296 -22.02 11.12 6.93
CA LEU A 296 -23.40 10.75 7.23
C LEU A 296 -23.68 10.85 8.73
N TRP A 297 -22.78 10.30 9.55
CA TRP A 297 -22.88 10.37 11.00
C TRP A 297 -22.84 11.82 11.52
N ILE A 298 -21.91 12.64 11.03
CA ILE A 298 -21.84 14.08 11.36
C ILE A 298 -23.14 14.78 10.97
N SER A 299 -23.70 14.47 9.80
CA SER A 299 -24.94 15.07 9.30
C SER A 299 -26.18 14.69 10.11
N LEU A 300 -26.24 13.46 10.64
CA LEU A 300 -27.32 13.01 11.52
C LEU A 300 -27.24 13.64 12.91
N PHE A 301 -26.04 13.75 13.48
CA PHE A 301 -25.82 14.12 14.87
C PHE A 301 -25.18 15.49 15.06
N TYR A 302 -25.27 16.40 14.08
CA TYR A 302 -24.61 17.71 14.19
C TYR A 302 -25.07 18.52 15.41
N HIS A 303 -26.29 18.36 15.90
CA HIS A 303 -26.76 19.02 17.12
C HIS A 303 -26.25 18.40 18.42
N ALA A 304 -25.90 17.12 18.43
CA ALA A 304 -25.57 16.38 19.64
C ALA A 304 -24.25 16.89 20.26
N PRO A 305 -24.16 17.00 21.61
CA PRO A 305 -22.92 17.32 22.30
C PRO A 305 -21.86 16.23 22.11
N ASP A 306 -20.58 16.61 22.27
CA ASP A 306 -19.50 15.62 22.21
C ASP A 306 -19.64 14.64 23.39
N GLY A 307 -19.63 13.34 23.09
CA GLY A 307 -19.87 12.28 24.07
C GLY A 307 -21.34 11.88 24.28
N ASP A 308 -22.30 12.42 23.53
CA ASP A 308 -23.71 12.01 23.57
C ASP A 308 -23.89 10.49 23.37
N ALA A 309 -24.74 9.87 24.20
CA ALA A 309 -24.93 8.42 24.22
C ALA A 309 -25.60 7.89 22.94
N SER A 310 -26.57 8.62 22.40
CA SER A 310 -27.25 8.24 21.16
C SER A 310 -26.32 8.37 19.97
N ALA A 311 -25.61 9.50 19.86
CA ALA A 311 -24.63 9.70 18.79
C ALA A 311 -23.52 8.63 18.81
N ARG A 312 -23.10 8.19 20.01
CA ARG A 312 -22.11 7.11 20.19
C ARG A 312 -22.65 5.74 19.80
N GLN A 313 -23.90 5.42 20.14
CA GLN A 313 -24.53 4.16 19.74
C GLN A 313 -24.64 4.06 18.21
N TRP A 314 -25.07 5.13 17.55
CA TRP A 314 -25.13 5.19 16.09
C TRP A 314 -23.74 5.14 15.46
N ALA A 315 -22.72 5.72 16.08
CA ALA A 315 -21.34 5.59 15.62
C ALA A 315 -20.90 4.11 15.56
N TRP A 316 -21.23 3.30 16.56
CA TRP A 316 -20.97 1.86 16.52
C TRP A 316 -21.76 1.14 15.42
N GLY A 317 -22.99 1.56 15.14
CA GLY A 317 -23.75 1.09 13.99
C GLY A 317 -23.05 1.37 12.66
N PHE A 318 -22.54 2.60 12.47
CA PHE A 318 -21.73 2.96 11.31
C PHE A 318 -20.42 2.18 11.24
N VAL A 319 -19.78 1.86 12.38
CA VAL A 319 -18.60 1.00 12.42
C VAL A 319 -18.92 -0.42 11.96
N GLY A 320 -20.02 -1.01 12.43
CA GLY A 320 -20.48 -2.33 11.97
C GLY A 320 -20.78 -2.33 10.46
N PHE A 321 -21.47 -1.31 9.97
CA PHE A 321 -21.75 -1.16 8.54
C PHE A 321 -20.49 -0.95 7.70
N GLY A 322 -19.56 -0.11 8.17
CA GLY A 322 -18.26 0.11 7.52
C GLY A 322 -17.39 -1.15 7.47
N ALA A 323 -17.43 -1.97 8.52
CA ALA A 323 -16.76 -3.27 8.53
C ALA A 323 -17.37 -4.23 7.50
N ALA A 324 -18.70 -4.27 7.37
CA ALA A 324 -19.38 -5.06 6.35
C ALA A 324 -19.04 -4.58 4.92
N LEU A 325 -19.03 -3.26 4.68
CA LEU A 325 -18.60 -2.69 3.40
C LEU A 325 -17.12 -2.99 3.10
N THR A 326 -16.25 -2.95 4.11
CA THR A 326 -14.84 -3.32 3.96
C THR A 326 -14.69 -4.80 3.61
N ALA A 327 -15.47 -5.69 4.24
CA ALA A 327 -15.47 -7.11 3.90
C ALA A 327 -15.98 -7.36 2.48
N LEU A 328 -17.03 -6.64 2.04
CA LEU A 328 -17.53 -6.68 0.67
C LEU A 328 -16.47 -6.19 -0.32
N TYR A 329 -15.79 -5.08 -0.02
CA TYR A 329 -14.70 -4.56 -0.83
C TYR A 329 -13.57 -5.58 -0.97
N LEU A 330 -13.10 -6.16 0.14
CA LEU A 330 -12.01 -7.12 0.12
C LEU A 330 -12.39 -8.43 -0.60
N SER A 331 -13.66 -8.85 -0.55
CA SER A 331 -14.13 -10.03 -1.28
C SER A 331 -14.32 -9.77 -2.78
N THR A 332 -14.53 -8.50 -3.17
CA THR A 332 -14.81 -8.09 -4.55
C THR A 332 -13.78 -7.11 -5.12
N TRP A 333 -12.56 -7.09 -4.58
CA TRP A 333 -11.51 -6.09 -4.88
C TRP A 333 -11.15 -5.93 -6.37
N ARG A 334 -11.43 -6.96 -7.19
CA ARG A 334 -11.23 -6.93 -8.64
C ARG A 334 -12.25 -6.07 -9.38
N ILE A 335 -13.39 -5.76 -8.76
CA ILE A 335 -14.52 -5.07 -9.37
C ILE A 335 -14.57 -3.62 -8.84
N TYR A 336 -13.77 -2.74 -9.44
CA TYR A 336 -13.70 -1.31 -9.09
C TYR A 336 -15.08 -0.63 -9.00
N MET A 337 -16.03 -1.03 -9.86
CA MET A 337 -17.39 -0.46 -9.90
C MET A 337 -18.17 -0.62 -8.60
N ILE A 338 -17.91 -1.65 -7.78
CA ILE A 338 -18.59 -1.83 -6.49
C ILE A 338 -18.14 -0.75 -5.50
N PHE A 339 -16.83 -0.48 -5.44
CA PHE A 339 -16.30 0.64 -4.66
C PHE A 339 -16.90 1.96 -5.14
N LEU A 340 -16.83 2.23 -6.45
CA LEU A 340 -17.33 3.48 -7.02
C LEU A 340 -18.81 3.72 -6.68
N ALA A 341 -19.67 2.69 -6.85
CA ALA A 341 -21.09 2.80 -6.55
C ALA A 341 -21.36 3.04 -5.05
N THR A 342 -20.72 2.26 -4.18
CA THR A 342 -20.90 2.39 -2.72
C THR A 342 -20.40 3.74 -2.20
N TYR A 343 -19.26 4.22 -2.70
CA TYR A 343 -18.73 5.55 -2.38
C TYR A 343 -19.64 6.67 -2.89
N ALA A 344 -20.06 6.61 -4.16
CA ALA A 344 -20.95 7.60 -4.76
C ALA A 344 -22.28 7.70 -3.99
N LEU A 345 -22.87 6.57 -3.60
CA LEU A 345 -24.08 6.52 -2.76
C LEU A 345 -23.86 7.16 -1.39
N ALA A 346 -22.72 6.91 -0.74
CA ALA A 346 -22.40 7.50 0.56
C ALA A 346 -22.27 9.03 0.45
N VAL A 347 -21.55 9.54 -0.55
CA VAL A 347 -21.36 10.98 -0.79
C VAL A 347 -22.67 11.67 -1.16
N ALA A 348 -23.45 11.08 -2.07
CA ALA A 348 -24.76 11.61 -2.45
C ALA A 348 -25.71 11.64 -1.25
N GLY A 349 -25.78 10.55 -0.49
CA GLY A 349 -26.59 10.47 0.73
C GLY A 349 -26.21 11.52 1.78
N ALA A 350 -24.90 11.71 2.02
CA ALA A 350 -24.40 12.73 2.94
C ALA A 350 -24.75 14.14 2.47
N THR A 351 -24.60 14.42 1.18
CA THR A 351 -24.90 15.73 0.59
C THR A 351 -26.39 16.06 0.64
N ILE A 352 -27.26 15.10 0.28
CA ILE A 352 -28.71 15.25 0.36
C ILE A 352 -29.13 15.48 1.81
N LEU A 353 -28.62 14.67 2.74
CA LEU A 353 -28.95 14.77 4.15
C LEU A 353 -28.50 16.09 4.76
N ALA A 354 -27.25 16.50 4.53
CA ALA A 354 -26.72 17.79 4.99
C ALA A 354 -27.53 18.97 4.44
N SER A 355 -27.87 18.93 3.15
CA SER A 355 -28.68 19.98 2.51
C SER A 355 -30.10 20.04 3.11
N TYR A 356 -30.74 18.89 3.33
CA TYR A 356 -32.04 18.81 3.99
C TYR A 356 -31.98 19.34 5.43
N ARG A 357 -30.96 18.97 6.19
CA ARG A 357 -30.76 19.47 7.56
C ARG A 357 -30.51 20.97 7.56
N CYS A 358 -29.69 21.50 6.65
CA CYS A 358 -29.44 22.94 6.52
C CYS A 358 -30.70 23.71 6.13
N TYR A 359 -31.54 23.14 5.25
CA TYR A 359 -32.82 23.73 4.86
C TYR A 359 -33.79 23.84 6.05
N ARG A 360 -33.85 22.82 6.91
CA ARG A 360 -34.67 22.78 8.12
C ARG A 360 -34.10 23.58 9.29
N HIS A 361 -32.83 23.96 9.23
CA HIS A 361 -32.15 24.66 10.31
C HIS A 361 -32.60 26.13 10.40
N GLN A 362 -32.85 26.62 11.61
CA GLN A 362 -33.34 27.98 11.87
C GLN A 362 -32.31 28.87 12.61
N GLY A 363 -31.04 28.45 12.66
CA GLY A 363 -29.97 29.20 13.35
C GLY A 363 -29.36 30.36 12.54
N PRO A 364 -28.70 31.32 13.21
CA PRO A 364 -28.09 32.49 12.56
C PRO A 364 -26.96 32.14 11.58
N SER A 365 -26.31 30.99 11.74
CA SER A 365 -25.24 30.53 10.85
C SER A 365 -25.75 29.82 9.60
N ARG A 366 -27.07 29.65 9.44
CA ARG A 366 -27.68 28.95 8.30
C ARG A 366 -27.22 29.50 6.94
N ALA A 367 -27.18 30.83 6.78
CA ALA A 367 -26.80 31.43 5.50
C ALA A 367 -25.34 31.09 5.13
N ILE A 368 -24.44 31.08 6.12
CA ILE A 368 -23.03 30.70 5.95
C ILE A 368 -22.93 29.20 5.61
N ALA A 369 -23.63 28.35 6.37
CA ALA A 369 -23.65 26.92 6.14
C ALA A 369 -24.17 26.57 4.73
N TRP A 370 -25.26 27.20 4.30
CA TRP A 370 -25.85 26.99 2.98
C TRP A 370 -24.87 27.34 1.87
N ARG A 371 -24.22 28.49 1.94
CA ARG A 371 -23.22 28.90 0.93
C ARG A 371 -22.02 27.96 0.88
N LEU A 372 -21.55 27.47 2.02
CA LEU A 372 -20.45 26.51 2.06
C LEU A 372 -20.83 25.15 1.44
N LEU A 373 -22.03 24.65 1.75
CA LEU A 373 -22.55 23.39 1.18
C LEU A 373 -22.84 23.51 -0.33
N GLU A 374 -23.39 24.65 -0.76
CA GLU A 374 -23.63 24.94 -2.18
C GLU A 374 -22.32 24.99 -2.98
N VAL A 375 -21.30 25.69 -2.47
CA VAL A 375 -19.98 25.72 -3.11
C VAL A 375 -19.33 24.34 -3.11
N ALA A 376 -19.45 23.57 -2.02
CA ALA A 376 -18.97 22.19 -1.98
C ALA A 376 -19.62 21.32 -3.06
N LEU A 377 -20.94 21.43 -3.25
CA LEU A 377 -21.68 20.70 -4.27
C LEU A 377 -21.19 21.04 -5.68
N TRP A 378 -21.08 22.33 -6.01
CA TRP A 378 -20.63 22.74 -7.35
C TRP A 378 -19.20 22.33 -7.66
N ILE A 379 -18.28 22.47 -6.68
CA ILE A 379 -16.89 22.00 -6.83
C ILE A 379 -16.87 20.48 -7.02
N ASN A 380 -17.66 19.73 -6.25
CA ASN A 380 -17.72 18.27 -6.36
C ASN A 380 -18.27 17.81 -7.72
N LEU A 381 -19.35 18.44 -8.20
CA LEU A 381 -19.91 18.14 -9.53
C LEU A 381 -18.88 18.42 -10.63
N ALA A 382 -18.20 19.57 -10.58
CA ALA A 382 -17.13 19.88 -11.53
C ALA A 382 -15.99 18.85 -11.48
N SER A 383 -15.57 18.45 -10.27
CA SER A 383 -14.54 17.43 -10.05
C SER A 383 -14.92 16.09 -10.70
N VAL A 384 -16.13 15.60 -10.42
CA VAL A 384 -16.63 14.31 -10.97
C VAL A 384 -16.80 14.38 -12.48
N SER A 385 -17.32 15.49 -13.01
CA SER A 385 -17.47 15.67 -14.45
C SER A 385 -16.13 15.63 -15.18
N ILE A 386 -15.10 16.33 -14.64
CA ILE A 386 -13.76 16.34 -15.24
C ILE A 386 -13.13 14.94 -15.17
N TRP A 387 -13.22 14.27 -14.03
CA TRP A 387 -12.76 12.89 -13.87
C TRP A 387 -13.42 11.94 -14.88
N TRP A 388 -14.73 12.05 -15.07
CA TRP A 388 -15.47 11.19 -15.99
C TRP A 388 -15.08 11.46 -17.46
N LEU A 389 -14.91 12.73 -17.83
CA LEU A 389 -14.46 13.11 -19.18
C LEU A 389 -13.07 12.56 -19.50
N GLU A 390 -12.13 12.64 -18.56
CA GLU A 390 -10.79 12.09 -18.75
C GLU A 390 -10.81 10.57 -18.96
N ASN A 391 -11.57 9.83 -18.17
CA ASN A 391 -11.67 8.38 -18.32
C ASN A 391 -12.32 7.97 -19.66
N MET A 392 -13.26 8.76 -20.18
CA MET A 392 -13.90 8.49 -21.48
C MET A 392 -13.03 8.87 -22.68
N PHE A 393 -12.25 9.95 -22.57
CA PHE A 393 -11.45 10.53 -23.66
C PHE A 393 -9.96 10.56 -23.31
N CYS A 394 -9.48 9.43 -22.79
CA CYS A 394 -8.15 9.29 -22.23
C CYS A 394 -7.06 9.69 -23.21
N GLU A 395 -7.08 9.15 -24.43
CA GLU A 395 -6.08 9.42 -25.47
C GLU A 395 -5.97 10.91 -25.83
N GLN A 396 -7.09 11.65 -25.79
CA GLN A 396 -7.13 13.08 -26.13
C GLN A 396 -6.77 13.98 -24.94
N LEU A 397 -7.16 13.60 -23.72
CA LEU A 397 -7.06 14.44 -22.53
C LEU A 397 -5.83 14.14 -21.65
N LYS A 398 -5.13 13.05 -21.91
CA LYS A 398 -3.90 12.64 -21.22
C LYS A 398 -2.82 13.73 -21.06
N PRO A 399 -2.56 14.63 -22.03
CA PRO A 399 -1.56 15.69 -21.85
C PRO A 399 -1.90 16.70 -20.75
N PHE A 400 -3.16 16.77 -20.31
CA PHE A 400 -3.61 17.75 -19.32
C PHE A 400 -3.59 17.23 -17.89
N TYR A 401 -3.36 15.93 -17.67
CA TYR A 401 -3.33 15.30 -16.34
C TYR A 401 -4.51 15.75 -15.46
N LEU A 402 -5.73 15.62 -15.97
CA LEU A 402 -6.94 16.16 -15.34
C LEU A 402 -7.26 15.45 -14.03
N HIS A 403 -6.90 14.17 -13.91
CA HIS A 403 -6.97 13.42 -12.65
C HIS A 403 -6.17 14.14 -11.55
N ALA A 404 -4.91 14.47 -11.87
CA ALA A 404 -4.01 15.13 -10.94
C ALA A 404 -4.41 16.59 -10.67
N THR A 405 -4.62 17.37 -11.73
CA THR A 405 -4.77 18.82 -11.63
C THR A 405 -6.15 19.26 -11.18
N ALA A 406 -7.20 18.50 -11.51
CA ALA A 406 -8.57 18.84 -11.19
C ALA A 406 -9.20 17.89 -10.17
N TRP A 407 -9.17 16.57 -10.39
CA TRP A 407 -9.89 15.64 -9.50
C TRP A 407 -9.35 15.67 -8.06
N HIS A 408 -8.05 15.47 -7.84
CA HIS A 408 -7.47 15.48 -6.49
C HIS A 408 -7.64 16.83 -5.78
N THR A 409 -7.48 17.94 -6.50
CA THR A 409 -7.53 19.28 -5.92
C THR A 409 -8.96 19.72 -5.62
N LEU A 410 -9.89 19.52 -6.56
CA LEU A 410 -11.29 19.94 -6.41
C LEU A 410 -12.03 19.04 -5.43
N SER A 411 -11.85 17.71 -5.49
CA SER A 411 -12.53 16.78 -4.56
C SER A 411 -12.14 17.02 -3.10
N ALA A 412 -10.85 17.20 -2.80
CA ALA A 412 -10.38 17.51 -1.44
C ALA A 412 -10.85 18.89 -0.97
N THR A 413 -10.90 19.87 -1.88
CA THR A 413 -11.44 21.20 -1.56
C THR A 413 -12.94 21.13 -1.26
N ALA A 414 -13.72 20.41 -2.06
CA ALA A 414 -15.15 20.19 -1.82
C ALA A 414 -15.40 19.52 -0.46
N ALA A 415 -14.62 18.49 -0.14
CA ALA A 415 -14.68 17.81 1.16
C ALA A 415 -14.44 18.78 2.34
N HIS A 416 -13.46 19.67 2.22
CA HIS A 416 -13.21 20.70 3.23
C HIS A 416 -14.38 21.68 3.36
N PHE A 417 -14.93 22.19 2.25
CA PHE A 417 -16.08 23.11 2.29
C PHE A 417 -17.32 22.45 2.91
N PHE A 418 -17.58 21.19 2.58
CA PHE A 418 -18.67 20.41 3.19
C PHE A 418 -18.53 20.35 4.71
N ALA A 419 -17.34 19.99 5.21
CA ALA A 419 -17.08 19.93 6.65
C ALA A 419 -17.27 21.27 7.34
N GLN A 420 -16.83 22.37 6.72
CA GLN A 420 -17.01 23.72 7.27
C GLN A 420 -18.48 24.14 7.30
N GLY A 421 -19.28 23.73 6.31
CA GLY A 421 -20.74 23.92 6.33
C GLY A 421 -21.38 23.20 7.53
N MET A 422 -20.98 21.96 7.79
CA MET A 422 -21.46 21.20 8.96
C MET A 422 -21.00 21.80 10.29
N VAL A 423 -19.77 22.32 10.36
CA VAL A 423 -19.25 23.04 11.54
C VAL A 423 -20.02 24.33 11.79
N ALA A 424 -20.45 25.06 10.74
CA ALA A 424 -21.28 26.26 10.90
C ALA A 424 -22.64 25.94 11.52
N MET A 425 -23.29 24.86 11.09
CA MET A 425 -24.53 24.39 11.71
C MET A 425 -24.31 23.89 13.15
N ARG A 426 -23.14 23.31 13.44
CA ARG A 426 -22.75 22.91 14.80
C ARG A 426 -22.54 24.12 15.71
N ALA A 427 -21.96 25.21 15.20
CA ALA A 427 -21.71 26.41 15.98
C ALA A 427 -22.99 26.88 16.67
N ASP A 428 -24.11 26.96 15.95
CA ASP A 428 -25.41 27.39 16.50
C ASP A 428 -25.93 26.49 17.63
N ALA A 429 -25.54 25.21 17.67
CA ALA A 429 -25.90 24.28 18.74
C ALA A 429 -25.03 24.41 20.01
N VAL A 430 -23.85 25.04 19.91
CA VAL A 430 -22.88 25.17 21.03
C VAL A 430 -22.75 26.60 21.51
N SER A 431 -22.68 27.56 20.59
CA SER A 431 -22.52 28.98 20.87
C SER A 431 -23.04 29.82 19.70
N SER A 432 -23.84 30.85 19.95
CA SER A 432 -24.41 31.73 18.91
C SER A 432 -23.38 32.61 18.18
N ASN A 433 -22.08 32.50 18.48
CA ASN A 433 -21.00 33.30 17.90
C ASN A 433 -20.19 32.49 16.87
N CYS A 434 -20.77 32.27 15.70
CA CYS A 434 -20.09 31.71 14.54
C CYS A 434 -19.29 32.81 13.79
N ARG A 435 -18.01 32.56 13.54
CA ARG A 435 -17.17 33.44 12.71
C ARG A 435 -16.54 32.67 11.57
N LEU A 436 -16.75 33.14 10.35
CA LEU A 436 -16.06 32.66 9.16
C LEU A 436 -14.74 33.40 8.99
N ASN A 437 -13.63 32.69 9.20
CA ASN A 437 -12.28 33.19 8.95
C ASN A 437 -11.73 32.56 7.66
N ARG A 438 -10.63 33.11 7.14
CA ARG A 438 -9.89 32.51 6.04
C ARG A 438 -8.48 32.13 6.49
N VAL A 439 -8.11 30.87 6.34
CA VAL A 439 -6.72 30.42 6.52
C VAL A 439 -6.01 30.52 5.17
N TYR A 440 -4.82 31.13 5.17
CA TYR A 440 -4.05 31.47 3.96
C TYR A 440 -4.84 32.26 2.90
N LYS A 441 -5.86 33.05 3.31
CA LYS A 441 -6.77 33.82 2.43
C LYS A 441 -7.64 33.00 1.46
N VAL A 442 -7.45 31.68 1.38
CA VAL A 442 -8.12 30.79 0.42
C VAL A 442 -9.11 29.85 1.11
N PHE A 443 -8.76 29.28 2.26
CA PHE A 443 -9.57 28.22 2.87
C PHE A 443 -10.54 28.78 3.91
N PRO A 444 -11.86 28.54 3.77
CA PRO A 444 -12.81 28.92 4.80
C PRO A 444 -12.55 28.11 6.07
N VAL A 445 -12.54 28.78 7.22
CA VAL A 445 -12.48 28.15 8.53
C VAL A 445 -13.51 28.79 9.43
N VAL A 446 -14.52 28.01 9.77
CA VAL A 446 -15.54 28.36 10.73
C VAL A 446 -14.98 28.11 12.12
N SER A 447 -15.07 29.15 12.96
CA SER A 447 -14.67 29.08 14.36
C SER A 447 -15.83 29.46 15.26
N TYR A 448 -15.95 28.76 16.38
CA TYR A 448 -16.90 29.08 17.45
C TYR A 448 -16.24 28.89 18.81
N LYS A 449 -16.53 29.79 19.76
CA LYS A 449 -16.02 29.66 21.14
C LYS A 449 -16.89 28.66 21.87
N SER A 450 -16.38 27.45 22.09
CA SER A 450 -17.01 26.51 23.01
C SER A 450 -16.99 27.09 24.43
N ASN A 451 -18.18 27.32 25.01
CA ASN A 451 -18.33 27.65 26.43
C ASN A 451 -18.10 26.44 27.34
N ALA A 452 -17.64 25.29 26.81
CA ALA A 452 -17.26 24.15 27.62
C ALA A 452 -16.15 24.59 28.58
N VAL A 453 -16.51 24.68 29.86
CA VAL A 453 -15.58 24.78 30.98
C VAL A 453 -14.54 23.69 30.78
N LYS A 454 -13.30 24.07 30.48
CA LYS A 454 -12.18 23.12 30.51
C LYS A 454 -12.21 22.41 31.87
N PRO A 455 -12.04 21.09 31.95
CA PRO A 455 -11.94 20.37 33.23
C PRO A 455 -10.63 20.67 33.98
N ARG A 456 -10.10 21.90 33.89
CA ARG A 456 -9.07 22.43 34.78
C ARG A 456 -9.68 23.05 36.04
N ALA A 457 -10.87 23.64 35.96
CA ALA A 457 -11.52 24.25 37.12
C ALA A 457 -11.96 23.24 38.20
N ALA A 458 -12.20 21.98 37.82
CA ALA A 458 -12.51 20.91 38.77
C ALA A 458 -11.27 20.36 39.49
N ILE A 459 -10.08 20.47 38.88
CA ILE A 459 -8.82 20.04 39.50
C ILE A 459 -8.30 21.10 40.48
N ASP A 460 -8.47 22.39 40.15
CA ASP A 460 -8.06 23.49 41.04
C ASP A 460 -8.94 23.59 42.31
N ASN A 461 -10.21 23.20 42.23
CA ASN A 461 -11.10 23.16 43.41
C ASN A 461 -10.86 21.93 44.31
N LEU A 462 -10.37 20.80 43.78
CA LEU A 462 -9.92 19.69 44.62
C LEU A 462 -8.60 20.02 45.34
N GLY A 463 -7.68 20.71 44.66
CA GLY A 463 -6.41 21.14 45.25
C GLY A 463 -6.56 22.15 46.38
N LYS A 464 -7.53 23.08 46.30
CA LYS A 464 -7.81 24.05 47.36
C LYS A 464 -8.54 23.48 48.58
N THR A 465 -9.30 22.40 48.41
CA THR A 465 -10.04 21.77 49.52
C THR A 465 -9.15 20.79 50.31
N LEU A 466 -8.07 20.27 49.71
CA LEU A 466 -7.12 19.36 50.37
C LEU A 466 -5.90 20.05 51.00
N LEU A 467 -5.66 21.34 50.73
CA LEU A 467 -4.50 22.10 51.23
C LEU A 467 -4.89 23.28 52.15
N GLY A 468 -6.12 23.31 52.66
CA GLY A 468 -6.65 24.36 53.55
C GLY A 468 -6.30 24.24 55.04
N GLY A 469 -5.20 23.57 55.38
CA GLY A 469 -4.69 23.48 56.75
C GLY A 469 -3.64 24.55 57.03
N THR A 470 -4.06 25.80 57.24
CA THR A 470 -3.15 26.86 57.74
C THR A 470 -2.85 26.64 59.22
N VAL A 471 -1.63 26.19 59.50
CA VAL A 471 -1.01 26.27 60.84
C VAL A 471 -0.81 27.75 61.19
N ARG A 472 -1.42 28.20 62.29
CA ARG A 472 -1.16 29.51 62.89
C ARG A 472 0.20 29.49 63.60
N VAL A 473 1.03 30.49 63.32
CA VAL A 473 2.12 30.91 64.22
C VAL A 473 1.72 32.29 64.72
N GLU A 474 1.38 32.38 66.00
CA GLU A 474 1.20 33.64 66.71
C GLU A 474 2.57 34.07 67.27
N GLU A 475 3.08 35.21 66.83
CA GLU A 475 4.06 35.99 67.57
C GLU A 475 3.36 37.21 68.16
N SER A 476 3.37 37.28 69.48
CA SER A 476 2.89 38.40 70.28
C SER A 476 3.88 39.56 70.22
N THR A 477 3.38 40.79 70.19
CA THR A 477 3.98 41.95 70.88
C THR A 477 3.06 43.17 70.82
N PHE A 478 2.62 43.57 72.03
CA PHE A 478 1.98 44.81 72.47
C PHE A 478 0.58 45.19 71.94
#